data_AF-A0A2E5JC60-F1
#
_entry.id   AF-A0A2E5JC60-F1
#
_cell.length_a   1.000
_cell.length_b   1.000
_cell.length_c   1.000
_cell.angle_alpha   90.00
_cell.angle_beta   90.00
_cell.angle_gamma   90.00
#
_symmetry.space_group_name_H-M   'P 1'
#
loop_
_entity.id
_entity.type
_entity.pdbx_description
1 polymer ?
#
loop_
_entity_poly.entity_id
_entity_poly.type
_entity_poly.pdbx_seq_one_letter_code
_entity_poly.pdbx_strand_id
1 'polypeptide(L)'
;MGQIHGNKKLSSKVNLTNGMWFSYPGYNEILTGGADDINVESNDKNPNKNVTVLEQYAQKYNKRKVAAFGSWNVFYFIINEARSGVYTNCGFEPSRDFPLTPQEELLNQLREQIPSPWGSVRLDGFTHQYAKAYIEKHQPDLIYISYGETDDFAHNADYASYLDKPTIPTR
;
A
#
# COMPACT_ATOMS: atom_id res chain seq x y z
N MET A 1 -19.58 -7.76 -6.72
CA MET A 1 -20.18 -6.41 -6.59
C MET A 1 -19.05 -5.42 -6.30
N GLY A 2 -18.93 -4.34 -7.07
CA GLY A 2 -18.01 -3.23 -6.80
C GLY A 2 -18.77 -2.04 -6.22
N GLN A 3 -18.13 -1.26 -5.37
CA GLN A 3 -18.71 -0.04 -4.78
C GLN A 3 -17.84 1.17 -5.11
N ILE A 4 -18.47 2.31 -5.39
CA ILE A 4 -17.81 3.59 -5.65
C ILE A 4 -18.43 4.63 -4.72
N HIS A 5 -17.60 5.37 -3.99
CA HIS A 5 -18.00 6.39 -3.03
C HIS A 5 -17.38 7.75 -3.42
N GLY A 6 -18.02 8.87 -3.05
CA GLY A 6 -17.43 10.21 -3.19
C GLY A 6 -18.05 11.12 -4.28
N ASN A 7 -19.26 10.83 -4.73
CA ASN A 7 -19.97 11.71 -5.67
C ASN A 7 -20.80 12.78 -4.94
N LYS A 8 -20.22 13.97 -4.75
CA LYS A 8 -20.90 15.11 -4.09
C LYS A 8 -22.17 15.57 -4.82
N LYS A 9 -22.26 15.43 -6.15
CA LYS A 9 -23.47 15.76 -6.92
C LYS A 9 -24.63 14.82 -6.58
N LEU A 10 -24.33 13.59 -6.19
CA LEU A 10 -25.30 12.60 -5.73
C LEU A 10 -25.39 12.53 -4.20
N SER A 11 -24.89 13.53 -3.48
CA SER A 11 -24.84 13.55 -2.01
C SER A 11 -24.07 12.39 -1.36
N SER A 12 -23.28 11.64 -2.12
CA SER A 12 -22.31 10.68 -1.60
C SER A 12 -21.07 11.46 -1.13
N LYS A 13 -21.04 11.77 0.16
CA LYS A 13 -19.96 12.55 0.79
C LYS A 13 -18.91 11.60 1.35
N VAL A 14 -17.69 11.69 0.82
CA VAL A 14 -16.48 11.15 1.42
C VAL A 14 -15.63 12.35 1.77
N ASN A 15 -15.74 12.81 3.01
CA ASN A 15 -15.00 13.95 3.50
C ASN A 15 -13.87 13.44 4.38
N LEU A 16 -12.69 14.06 4.23
CA LEU A 16 -11.59 13.84 5.14
C LEU A 16 -11.90 14.50 6.49
N THR A 17 -11.56 13.80 7.55
CA THR A 17 -11.58 14.29 8.92
C THR A 17 -10.18 14.66 9.40
N ASN A 18 -9.12 14.16 8.75
CA ASN A 18 -7.75 14.59 9.03
C ASN A 18 -7.53 16.04 8.57
N GLY A 19 -6.94 16.85 9.43
CA GLY A 19 -6.56 18.25 9.15
C GLY A 19 -5.14 18.40 8.62
N MET A 20 -4.34 17.33 8.64
CA MET A 20 -2.94 17.34 8.23
C MET A 20 -2.76 17.40 6.70
N TRP A 21 -3.61 16.70 5.95
CA TRP A 21 -3.67 16.73 4.48
C TRP A 21 -2.39 16.30 3.75
N PHE A 22 -1.72 15.27 4.26
CA PHE A 22 -0.64 14.59 3.55
C PHE A 22 -0.65 13.07 3.83
N SER A 23 0.32 12.36 3.25
CA SER A 23 0.32 10.90 3.07
C SER A 23 -0.01 10.07 4.32
N TYR A 24 0.87 10.00 5.33
CA TYR A 24 0.64 9.10 6.49
C TYR A 24 -0.69 9.41 7.21
N PRO A 25 -1.01 10.64 7.64
CA PRO A 25 -2.31 10.95 8.26
C PRO A 25 -3.50 10.52 7.39
N GLY A 26 -3.41 10.73 6.07
CA GLY A 26 -4.44 10.30 5.12
C GLY A 26 -4.60 8.78 5.07
N TYR A 27 -3.50 8.02 4.97
CA TYR A 27 -3.54 6.56 4.99
C TYR A 27 -3.98 6.00 6.34
N ASN A 28 -3.63 6.66 7.45
CA ASN A 28 -4.17 6.33 8.76
C ASN A 28 -5.70 6.44 8.75
N GLU A 29 -6.25 7.57 8.28
CA GLU A 29 -7.70 7.76 8.22
C GLU A 29 -8.37 6.67 7.35
N ILE A 30 -7.81 6.38 6.18
CA ILE A 30 -8.31 5.33 5.28
C ILE A 30 -8.33 3.96 5.97
N LEU A 31 -7.23 3.59 6.64
CA LEU A 31 -7.05 2.23 7.15
C LEU A 31 -7.67 2.01 8.53
N THR A 32 -7.89 3.07 9.30
CA THR A 32 -8.42 2.98 10.68
C THR A 32 -9.85 3.49 10.80
N GLY A 33 -10.35 4.22 9.80
CA GLY A 33 -11.68 4.81 9.77
C GLY A 33 -11.79 6.15 10.52
N GLY A 34 -10.69 6.72 10.99
CA GLY A 34 -10.68 8.02 11.67
C GLY A 34 -9.32 8.72 11.64
N ALA A 35 -9.35 10.05 11.68
CA ALA A 35 -8.15 10.85 11.82
C ALA A 35 -7.53 10.74 13.21
N ASP A 36 -6.21 10.97 13.28
CA ASP A 36 -5.46 11.08 14.53
C ASP A 36 -4.39 12.16 14.37
N ASP A 37 -4.87 13.40 14.20
CA ASP A 37 -4.02 14.57 14.00
C ASP A 37 -3.10 14.88 15.21
N ILE A 38 -3.30 14.21 16.35
CA ILE A 38 -2.48 14.41 17.55
C ILE A 38 -1.25 13.49 17.52
N ASN A 39 -1.39 12.25 17.07
CA ASN A 39 -0.30 11.26 17.11
C ASN A 39 0.28 10.92 15.73
N VAL A 40 -0.44 11.24 14.65
CA VAL A 40 -0.02 10.99 13.26
C VAL A 40 0.10 12.33 12.54
N GLU A 41 1.19 13.02 12.82
CA GLU A 41 1.46 14.39 12.34
C GLU A 41 2.71 14.49 11.44
N SER A 42 3.28 13.37 11.01
CA SER A 42 4.42 13.33 10.08
C SER A 42 4.43 12.08 9.20
N ASN A 43 5.27 12.11 8.15
CA ASN A 43 5.57 10.93 7.31
C ASN A 43 6.72 10.09 7.88
N ASP A 44 7.12 10.34 9.13
CA ASP A 44 8.20 9.61 9.77
C ASP A 44 7.82 8.14 9.95
N LYS A 45 8.85 7.31 10.01
CA LYS A 45 8.74 5.85 10.18
C LYS A 45 8.43 5.46 11.63
N ASN A 46 7.38 6.05 12.19
CA ASN A 46 6.87 5.78 13.53
C ASN A 46 5.72 4.76 13.42
N PRO A 47 5.77 3.62 14.13
CA PRO A 47 4.69 2.65 14.11
C PRO A 47 3.34 3.26 14.51
N ASN A 48 2.30 3.03 13.71
CA ASN A 48 0.98 3.57 13.95
C ASN A 48 0.39 2.95 15.22
N LYS A 49 -0.09 3.80 16.14
CA LYS A 49 -0.75 3.35 17.37
C LYS A 49 -2.19 2.89 17.10
N ASN A 50 -2.83 3.40 16.06
CA ASN A 50 -4.20 3.05 15.69
C ASN A 50 -4.27 1.65 15.06
N VAL A 51 -5.39 0.95 15.27
CA VAL A 51 -5.61 -0.41 14.77
C VAL A 51 -6.27 -0.33 13.39
N THR A 52 -5.57 -0.83 12.37
CA THR A 52 -6.08 -0.82 11.00
C THR A 52 -7.15 -1.89 10.78
N VAL A 53 -7.97 -1.75 9.74
CA VAL A 53 -8.94 -2.76 9.30
C VAL A 53 -8.25 -4.09 8.95
N LEU A 54 -7.00 -4.05 8.47
CA LEU A 54 -6.18 -5.23 8.20
C LEU A 54 -5.84 -5.97 9.50
N GLU A 55 -5.43 -5.22 10.53
CA GLU A 55 -5.16 -5.79 11.85
C GLU A 55 -6.44 -6.32 12.51
N GLN A 56 -7.56 -5.60 12.42
CA GLN A 56 -8.86 -6.09 12.92
C GLN A 56 -9.26 -7.40 12.23
N TYR A 57 -9.05 -7.51 10.91
CA TYR A 57 -9.28 -8.76 10.17
C TYR A 57 -8.34 -9.87 10.64
N ALA A 58 -7.04 -9.59 10.80
CA ALA A 58 -6.04 -10.54 11.27
C ALA A 58 -6.38 -11.11 12.65
N GLN A 59 -6.80 -10.24 13.58
CA GLN A 59 -7.17 -10.59 14.95
C GLN A 59 -8.46 -11.41 15.01
N LYS A 60 -9.46 -11.06 14.18
CA LYS A 60 -10.76 -11.73 14.18
C LYS A 60 -10.75 -13.07 13.46
N TYR A 61 -9.98 -13.18 12.37
CA TYR A 61 -10.02 -14.34 11.49
C TYR A 61 -8.69 -15.08 11.46
N ASN A 62 -7.73 -14.61 10.65
CA ASN A 62 -6.43 -15.25 10.51
C ASN A 62 -5.43 -14.29 9.86
N LYS A 63 -4.31 -14.02 10.56
CA LYS A 63 -3.21 -13.22 10.03
C LYS A 63 -2.59 -13.75 8.73
N ARG A 64 -2.71 -15.04 8.42
CA ARG A 64 -2.25 -15.65 7.15
C ARG A 64 -3.20 -15.42 5.97
N LYS A 65 -4.39 -14.85 6.22
CA LYS A 65 -5.40 -14.54 5.20
C LYS A 65 -5.51 -13.05 4.91
N VAL A 66 -4.56 -12.26 5.40
CA VAL A 66 -4.48 -10.83 5.16
C VAL A 66 -3.04 -10.42 4.90
N ALA A 67 -2.85 -9.57 3.90
CA ALA A 67 -1.53 -9.05 3.53
C ALA A 67 -1.63 -7.65 2.94
N ALA A 68 -0.52 -6.93 2.95
CA ALA A 68 -0.43 -5.61 2.36
C ALA A 68 0.83 -5.42 1.50
N PHE A 69 0.65 -4.73 0.38
CA PHE A 69 1.69 -4.42 -0.57
C PHE A 69 1.68 -2.92 -0.84
N GLY A 70 2.82 -2.27 -0.71
CA GLY A 70 2.92 -0.82 -0.89
C GLY A 70 4.12 -0.44 -1.73
N SER A 71 3.96 0.50 -2.65
CA SER A 71 5.11 1.09 -3.35
C SER A 71 5.94 1.95 -2.39
N TRP A 72 5.31 2.63 -1.44
CA TRP A 72 5.99 3.46 -0.44
C TRP A 72 6.46 2.66 0.79
N ASN A 73 7.69 2.92 1.25
CA ASN A 73 8.32 2.17 2.34
C ASN A 73 7.77 2.48 3.75
N VAL A 74 6.86 3.46 3.90
CA VAL A 74 6.28 3.81 5.21
C VAL A 74 5.09 2.92 5.57
N PHE A 75 4.48 2.22 4.62
CA PHE A 75 3.32 1.34 4.88
C PHE A 75 3.58 0.25 5.94
N TYR A 76 4.82 -0.21 6.09
CA TYR A 76 5.23 -1.08 7.19
C TYR A 76 4.83 -0.50 8.56
N PHE A 77 5.02 0.81 8.73
CA PHE A 77 4.74 1.54 9.96
C PHE A 77 3.26 1.92 10.09
N ILE A 78 2.61 2.31 8.99
CA ILE A 78 1.18 2.66 8.95
C ILE A 78 0.32 1.46 9.36
N ILE A 79 0.66 0.28 8.84
CA ILE A 79 -0.02 -0.99 9.13
C ILE A 79 0.47 -1.59 10.45
N ASN A 80 1.68 -1.19 10.87
CA ASN A 80 2.35 -1.68 12.07
C ASN A 80 2.49 -3.21 12.02
N GLU A 81 3.26 -3.72 11.03
CA GLU A 81 3.48 -5.17 10.84
C GLU A 81 3.96 -5.85 12.14
N ALA A 82 4.87 -5.20 12.88
CA ALA A 82 5.42 -5.75 14.11
C ALA A 82 4.34 -6.09 15.16
N ARG A 83 3.36 -5.20 15.36
CA ARG A 83 2.23 -5.45 16.28
C ARG A 83 1.15 -6.32 15.64
N SER A 84 0.74 -5.98 14.42
CA SER A 84 -0.44 -6.58 13.77
C SER A 84 -0.19 -8.03 13.31
N GLY A 85 1.06 -8.37 13.01
CA GLY A 85 1.43 -9.64 12.39
C GLY A 85 0.89 -9.83 10.97
N VAL A 86 0.37 -8.76 10.36
CA VAL A 86 -0.04 -8.73 8.94
C VAL A 86 1.22 -8.70 8.10
N TYR A 87 1.38 -9.65 7.17
CA TYR A 87 2.51 -9.63 6.25
C TYR A 87 2.49 -8.36 5.40
N THR A 88 3.59 -7.60 5.41
CA THR A 88 3.76 -6.46 4.51
C THR A 88 4.94 -6.68 3.56
N ASN A 89 4.79 -6.20 2.33
CA ASN A 89 5.90 -6.08 1.39
C ASN A 89 5.84 -4.68 0.76
N CYS A 90 6.67 -3.78 1.30
CA CYS A 90 6.58 -2.36 1.00
C CYS A 90 7.92 -1.77 0.56
N GLY A 91 7.88 -0.77 -0.32
CA GLY A 91 9.11 -0.11 -0.80
C GLY A 91 10.10 -1.10 -1.41
N PHE A 92 11.36 -0.98 -1.02
CA PHE A 92 12.46 -1.79 -1.57
C PHE A 92 12.64 -3.15 -0.88
N GLU A 93 11.70 -3.60 -0.07
CA GLU A 93 11.83 -4.88 0.63
C GLU A 93 11.70 -6.08 -0.31
N PRO A 94 12.52 -7.14 -0.13
CA PRO A 94 12.29 -8.43 -0.77
C PRO A 94 11.02 -9.09 -0.26
N SER A 95 10.48 -10.01 -1.07
CA SER A 95 9.57 -11.02 -0.51
C SER A 95 10.33 -11.82 0.54
N ARG A 96 9.73 -11.94 1.72
CA ARG A 96 10.24 -12.70 2.89
C ARG A 96 9.30 -13.85 3.26
N ASP A 97 8.36 -14.16 2.39
CA ASP A 97 7.35 -15.19 2.57
C ASP A 97 7.90 -16.56 2.13
N PHE A 98 8.69 -17.20 2.98
CA PHE A 98 9.35 -18.45 2.65
C PHE A 98 8.41 -19.68 2.69
N PRO A 99 8.65 -20.72 1.86
CA PRO A 99 9.67 -20.77 0.81
C PRO A 99 9.30 -19.87 -0.38
N LEU A 100 10.29 -19.21 -0.98
CA LEU A 100 10.05 -18.34 -2.13
C LEU A 100 9.65 -19.17 -3.36
N THR A 101 8.73 -18.65 -4.15
CA THR A 101 8.47 -19.16 -5.51
C THR A 101 9.53 -18.66 -6.48
N PRO A 102 9.75 -19.32 -7.64
CA PRO A 102 10.68 -18.83 -8.66
C PRO A 102 10.37 -17.40 -9.13
N GLN A 103 9.09 -17.02 -9.13
CA GLN A 103 8.68 -15.66 -9.45
C GLN A 103 9.13 -14.67 -8.37
N GLU A 104 8.98 -15.01 -7.08
CA GLU A 104 9.45 -14.16 -5.98
C GLU A 104 10.98 -14.04 -5.94
N GLU A 105 11.70 -15.12 -6.25
CA GLU A 105 13.17 -15.10 -6.37
C GLU A 105 13.62 -14.18 -7.52
N LEU A 106 13.00 -14.29 -8.69
CA LEU A 106 13.28 -13.43 -9.83
C LEU A 106 12.97 -11.96 -9.51
N LEU A 107 11.81 -11.68 -8.93
CA LEU A 107 11.45 -10.32 -8.52
C LEU A 107 12.44 -9.77 -7.48
N ASN A 108 12.93 -10.63 -6.58
CA ASN A 108 13.91 -10.23 -5.59
C ASN A 108 15.24 -9.82 -6.23
N GLN A 109 15.69 -10.53 -7.26
CA GLN A 109 16.89 -10.21 -8.03
C GLN A 109 16.71 -8.95 -8.89
N LEU A 110 15.61 -8.85 -9.64
CA LEU A 110 15.37 -7.74 -10.55
C LEU A 110 15.25 -6.40 -9.83
N ARG A 111 14.68 -6.38 -8.63
CA ARG A 111 14.57 -5.16 -7.80
C ARG A 111 15.92 -4.52 -7.48
N GLU A 112 16.99 -5.32 -7.37
CA GLU A 112 18.35 -4.81 -7.12
C GLU A 112 19.00 -4.24 -8.39
N GLN A 113 18.54 -4.69 -9.56
CA GLN A 113 19.09 -4.30 -10.87
C GLN A 113 18.34 -3.12 -11.51
N ILE A 114 17.08 -2.91 -11.12
CA ILE A 114 16.21 -1.88 -11.65
C ILE A 114 15.98 -0.83 -10.55
N PRO A 115 16.81 0.24 -10.51
CA PRO A 115 16.66 1.27 -9.50
C PRO A 115 15.34 2.03 -9.70
N SER A 116 14.74 2.45 -8.60
CA SER A 116 13.65 3.41 -8.65
C SER A 116 14.19 4.83 -8.81
N PRO A 117 13.49 5.72 -9.53
CA PRO A 117 13.82 7.14 -9.53
C PRO A 117 13.57 7.83 -8.17
N TRP A 118 12.89 7.17 -7.23
CA TRP A 118 12.59 7.73 -5.90
C TRP A 118 13.29 6.96 -4.78
N GLY A 119 13.72 7.67 -3.73
CA GLY A 119 14.45 7.07 -2.61
C GLY A 119 13.58 6.31 -1.60
N SER A 120 12.25 6.46 -1.65
CA SER A 120 11.33 5.83 -0.69
C SER A 120 10.19 5.03 -1.33
N VAL A 121 10.03 5.15 -2.65
CA VAL A 121 8.97 4.51 -3.41
C VAL A 121 9.58 3.63 -4.49
N ARG A 122 9.13 2.37 -4.59
CA ARG A 122 9.49 1.47 -5.70
C ARG A 122 8.52 1.62 -6.87
N LEU A 123 8.94 1.15 -8.05
CA LEU A 123 8.05 1.06 -9.22
C LEU A 123 6.82 0.18 -8.92
N ASP A 124 5.64 0.62 -9.37
CA ASP A 124 4.36 -0.05 -9.11
C ASP A 124 4.31 -1.43 -9.75
N GLY A 125 5.05 -1.62 -10.85
CA GLY A 125 5.22 -2.93 -11.48
C GLY A 125 5.71 -4.00 -10.50
N PHE A 126 6.68 -3.67 -9.63
CA PHE A 126 7.14 -4.59 -8.59
C PHE A 126 6.06 -4.81 -7.52
N THR A 127 5.40 -3.74 -7.04
CA THR A 127 4.29 -3.85 -6.07
C THR A 127 3.20 -4.80 -6.56
N HIS A 128 2.79 -4.62 -7.82
CA HIS A 128 1.77 -5.45 -8.45
C HIS A 128 2.22 -6.92 -8.56
N GLN A 129 3.46 -7.16 -9.02
CA GLN A 129 3.95 -8.53 -9.23
C GLN A 129 4.17 -9.29 -7.91
N TYR A 130 4.65 -8.63 -6.85
CA TYR A 130 4.72 -9.25 -5.52
C TYR A 130 3.32 -9.58 -4.98
N ALA A 131 2.36 -8.66 -5.10
CA ALA A 131 0.99 -8.90 -4.68
C ALA A 131 0.36 -10.08 -5.45
N LYS A 132 0.54 -10.13 -6.78
CA LYS A 132 0.05 -11.22 -7.63
C LYS A 132 0.63 -12.57 -7.22
N ALA A 133 1.95 -12.66 -7.04
CA ALA A 133 2.61 -13.90 -6.61
C ALA A 133 2.07 -14.38 -5.24
N TYR A 134 1.85 -13.45 -4.31
CA TYR A 134 1.27 -13.77 -3.00
C TYR A 134 -0.18 -14.25 -3.09
N ILE A 135 -1.01 -13.62 -3.94
CA ILE A 135 -2.40 -14.04 -4.18
C ILE A 135 -2.44 -15.46 -4.72
N GLU A 136 -1.59 -15.78 -5.71
CA GLU A 136 -1.52 -17.11 -6.31
C GLU A 136 -1.10 -18.18 -5.30
N LYS A 137 -0.20 -17.83 -4.39
CA LYS A 137 0.35 -18.74 -3.37
C LYS A 137 -0.56 -18.97 -2.17
N HIS A 138 -1.21 -17.92 -1.65
CA HIS A 138 -1.92 -17.96 -0.37
C HIS A 138 -3.43 -17.81 -0.46
N GLN A 139 -3.92 -17.26 -1.58
CA GLN A 139 -5.33 -16.90 -1.75
C GLN A 139 -5.88 -16.17 -0.51
N PRO A 140 -5.34 -14.97 -0.18
CA PRO A 140 -5.79 -14.22 0.98
C PRO A 140 -7.24 -13.78 0.80
N ASP A 141 -7.95 -13.61 1.90
CA ASP A 141 -9.35 -13.14 1.89
C ASP A 141 -9.41 -11.61 1.83
N LEU A 142 -8.38 -10.94 2.37
CA LEU A 142 -8.25 -9.49 2.36
C LEU A 142 -6.83 -9.10 1.91
N ILE A 143 -6.73 -8.25 0.90
CA ILE A 143 -5.44 -7.71 0.46
C ILE A 143 -5.53 -6.20 0.28
N TYR A 144 -4.50 -5.49 0.75
CA TYR A 144 -4.33 -4.07 0.51
C TYR A 144 -3.16 -3.87 -0.46
N ILE A 145 -3.38 -3.10 -1.52
CA ILE A 145 -2.35 -2.77 -2.51
C ILE A 145 -2.34 -1.26 -2.69
N SER A 146 -1.24 -0.61 -2.33
CA SER A 146 -1.03 0.83 -2.51
C SER A 146 0.04 1.09 -3.56
N TYR A 147 -0.40 1.55 -4.73
CA TYR A 147 0.47 2.09 -5.77
C TYR A 147 0.90 3.52 -5.42
N GLY A 148 2.06 3.95 -5.92
CA GLY A 148 2.67 5.24 -5.55
C GLY A 148 3.16 6.05 -6.74
N GLU A 149 3.59 5.42 -7.83
CA GLU A 149 4.28 6.13 -8.92
C GLU A 149 3.50 7.33 -9.50
N THR A 150 2.16 7.26 -9.63
CA THR A 150 1.39 8.43 -10.11
C THR A 150 1.49 9.61 -9.16
N ASP A 151 1.51 9.35 -7.86
CA ASP A 151 1.67 10.38 -6.84
C ASP A 151 3.08 10.97 -6.96
N ASP A 152 4.12 10.13 -7.00
CA ASP A 152 5.50 10.61 -7.08
C ASP A 152 5.82 11.36 -8.40
N PHE A 153 5.23 10.98 -9.54
CA PHE A 153 5.36 11.77 -10.77
C PHE A 153 4.68 13.14 -10.63
N ALA A 154 3.52 13.21 -9.95
CA ALA A 154 2.86 14.47 -9.67
C ALA A 154 3.69 15.35 -8.71
N HIS A 155 4.31 14.76 -7.69
CA HIS A 155 5.25 15.43 -6.78
C HIS A 155 6.46 16.01 -7.53
N ASN A 156 6.94 15.31 -8.57
CA ASN A 156 8.04 15.78 -9.42
C ASN A 156 7.62 16.80 -10.50
N ALA A 157 6.34 17.17 -10.56
CA ALA A 157 5.76 17.98 -11.63
C ALA A 157 5.97 17.40 -13.05
N ASP A 158 6.20 16.09 -13.17
CA ASP A 158 6.37 15.40 -14.45
C ASP A 158 5.01 14.92 -14.98
N TYR A 159 4.26 15.88 -15.53
CA TYR A 159 2.91 15.67 -16.00
C TYR A 159 2.81 14.69 -17.19
N ALA A 160 3.88 14.56 -17.98
CA ALA A 160 3.91 13.61 -19.10
C ALA A 160 3.94 12.17 -18.58
N SER A 161 4.89 11.85 -17.68
CA SER A 161 4.97 10.52 -17.06
C SER A 161 3.77 10.18 -16.17
N TYR A 162 3.09 11.20 -15.63
CA TYR A 162 1.83 11.04 -14.91
C TYR A 162 0.67 10.53 -15.82
N LEU A 163 0.57 11.05 -17.05
CA LEU A 163 -0.51 10.70 -17.98
C LEU A 163 -0.21 9.47 -18.85
N ASP A 164 1.05 9.25 -19.26
CA ASP A 164 1.45 8.23 -20.23
C ASP A 164 1.67 6.82 -19.64
N LYS A 165 1.02 6.51 -18.51
CA LYS A 165 1.11 5.16 -17.94
C LYS A 165 0.42 4.14 -18.85
N PRO A 166 1.04 2.98 -19.12
CA PRO A 166 0.42 1.95 -19.92
C PRO A 166 -0.84 1.44 -19.21
N THR A 167 -2.00 1.80 -19.75
CA THR A 167 -3.25 1.13 -19.43
C THR A 167 -3.09 -0.35 -19.80
N ILE A 168 -3.32 -1.25 -18.85
CA ILE A 168 -3.49 -2.67 -19.16
C ILE A 168 -4.63 -2.74 -20.17
N PRO A 169 -4.41 -3.24 -21.40
CA PRO A 169 -5.51 -3.41 -22.34
C PRO A 169 -6.45 -4.43 -21.74
N THR A 170 -7.67 -4.02 -21.39
CA THR A 170 -8.75 -4.95 -21.11
C THR A 170 -9.06 -5.68 -22.42
N ARG A 171 -8.90 -7.01 -22.43
CA ARG A 171 -9.46 -7.86 -23.50
C ARG A 171 -10.98 -7.80 -23.50
#